data_AF-A0A804QRU7-F1
#
_entry.id   AF-A0A804QRU7-F1
#
_cell.length_a   1.000
_cell.length_b   1.000
_cell.length_c   1.000
_cell.angle_alpha   90.00
_cell.angle_beta   90.00
_cell.angle_gamma   90.00
#
_symmetry.space_group_name_H-M   'P 1'
#
loop_
_entity.id
_entity.type
_entity.pdbx_description
1 polymer ?
#
loop_
_entity_poly.entity_id
_entity_poly.type
_entity_poly.pdbx_seq_one_letter_code
_entity_poly.pdbx_strand_id
1 'polypeptide(L)'
;PWTLAVRRVAALDKLEADLSKFDDGPFFLGQFSLADVAYITILERVQIYYSHLRNYDIAEGRPNLQEFIEEMNKIEAYAQTKNDPLFLLDLAKNHLKIA
;
A
#
# COMPACT_ATOMS: atom_id res chain seq x y z
N PRO A 1 19.11 -11.22 4.19
CA PRO A 1 17.98 -12.03 3.65
C PRO A 1 16.77 -12.08 4.58
N TRP A 2 16.93 -12.56 5.81
CA TRP A 2 15.83 -12.69 6.80
C TRP A 2 15.50 -11.40 7.55
N THR A 3 16.52 -10.63 7.94
CA THR A 3 16.36 -9.34 8.64
C THR A 3 15.54 -8.31 7.87
N LEU A 4 15.66 -8.29 6.54
CA LEU A 4 14.85 -7.43 5.68
C LEU A 4 13.39 -7.89 5.62
N ALA A 5 13.14 -9.20 5.62
CA ALA A 5 11.77 -9.73 5.64
C ALA A 5 11.05 -9.38 6.95
N VAL A 6 11.72 -9.55 8.08
CA VAL A 6 11.20 -9.19 9.41
C VAL A 6 10.87 -7.70 9.50
N ARG A 7 11.76 -6.82 9.00
CA ARG A 7 11.51 -5.36 8.98
C ARG A 7 10.31 -4.96 8.13
N ARG A 8 10.06 -5.64 7.00
CA ARG A 8 8.89 -5.37 6.16
C ARG A 8 7.59 -5.74 6.84
N VAL A 9 7.54 -6.95 7.41
CA VAL A 9 6.36 -7.41 8.18
C VAL A 9 6.09 -6.43 9.31
N ALA A 10 7.10 -6.05 10.08
CA ALA A 10 6.95 -5.06 11.15
C ALA A 10 6.44 -3.69 10.66
N ALA A 11 6.86 -3.23 9.48
CA ALA A 11 6.38 -1.96 8.92
C ALA A 11 4.92 -2.03 8.47
N LEU A 12 4.51 -3.13 7.82
CA LEU A 12 3.12 -3.33 7.40
C LEU A 12 2.20 -3.57 8.60
N ASP A 13 2.66 -4.28 9.63
CA ASP A 13 1.89 -4.50 10.86
C ASP A 13 1.74 -3.20 11.66
N LYS A 14 2.74 -2.31 11.60
CA LYS A 14 2.62 -0.97 12.16
C LYS A 14 1.59 -0.12 11.42
N LEU A 15 1.53 -0.25 10.09
CA LEU A 15 0.53 0.43 9.26
C LEU A 15 -0.88 -0.05 9.58
N GLU A 16 -1.06 -1.36 9.71
CA GLU A 16 -2.31 -2.00 10.13
C GLU A 16 -2.77 -1.45 11.50
N ALA A 17 -1.86 -1.40 12.47
CA ALA A 17 -2.15 -0.84 13.79
C ALA A 17 -2.40 0.68 13.78
N ASP A 18 -1.87 1.41 12.79
CA ASP A 18 -2.12 2.85 12.64
C ASP A 18 -3.50 3.11 12.04
N LEU A 19 -3.95 2.28 11.10
CA LEU A 19 -5.29 2.35 10.52
C LEU A 19 -6.39 1.98 11.52
N SER A 20 -6.09 1.19 12.54
CA SER A 20 -7.06 0.81 13.58
C SER A 20 -7.20 1.83 14.73
N LYS A 21 -6.53 2.98 14.67
CA LYS A 21 -6.47 3.92 15.82
C LYS A 21 -7.73 4.75 16.02
N PHE A 22 -8.43 5.02 14.94
CA PHE A 22 -9.62 5.86 14.91
C PHE A 22 -10.81 4.99 14.52
N ASP A 23 -11.93 5.16 15.21
CA ASP A 23 -13.12 4.32 15.08
C ASP A 23 -14.20 4.93 14.19
N ASP A 24 -13.97 6.13 13.68
CA ASP A 24 -14.91 6.88 12.83
C ASP A 24 -14.73 6.61 11.33
N GLY A 25 -13.76 5.79 10.92
CA GLY A 25 -13.66 5.31 9.55
C GLY A 25 -12.32 4.64 9.22
N PRO A 26 -12.16 4.16 7.97
CA PRO A 26 -11.06 3.29 7.55
C PRO A 26 -9.79 4.05 7.13
N PHE A 27 -9.70 5.34 7.46
CA PHE A 27 -8.59 6.23 7.09
C PHE A 27 -7.64 6.47 8.26
N PHE A 28 -6.42 6.95 7.97
CA PHE A 28 -5.39 7.13 9.00
C PHE A 28 -5.79 8.06 10.15
N LEU A 29 -6.74 8.96 9.92
CA LEU A 29 -7.28 9.90 10.90
C LEU A 29 -8.81 9.74 11.05
N GLY A 30 -9.33 8.54 10.78
CA GLY A 30 -10.76 8.23 10.82
C GLY A 30 -11.47 8.61 9.54
N GLN A 31 -11.49 9.90 9.22
CA GLN A 31 -11.99 10.44 7.95
C GLN A 31 -10.86 10.66 6.93
N PHE A 32 -11.23 10.71 5.66
CA PHE A 32 -10.31 10.99 4.55
C PHE A 32 -9.54 12.30 4.77
N SER A 33 -8.23 12.23 4.57
CA SER A 33 -7.30 13.31 4.88
C SER A 33 -6.11 13.32 3.90
N LEU A 34 -5.25 14.34 4.03
CA LEU A 34 -3.99 14.40 3.27
C LEU A 34 -3.02 13.28 3.63
N ALA A 35 -3.14 12.67 4.82
CA ALA A 35 -2.33 11.52 5.18
C ALA A 35 -2.63 10.35 4.23
N ASP A 36 -3.90 10.09 3.94
CA ASP A 36 -4.34 9.02 3.06
C ASP A 36 -3.83 9.23 1.63
N VAL A 37 -3.89 10.47 1.12
CA VAL A 37 -3.32 10.86 -0.18
C VAL A 37 -1.82 10.59 -0.23
N ALA A 38 -1.08 10.92 0.83
CA ALA A 38 0.36 10.67 0.87
C ALA A 38 0.67 9.16 0.88
N TYR A 39 -0.04 8.39 1.69
CA TYR A 39 0.22 6.95 1.85
C TYR A 39 -0.23 6.11 0.66
N ILE A 40 -1.41 6.39 0.07
CA ILE A 40 -1.94 5.54 -1.01
C ILE A 40 -1.01 5.48 -2.22
N THR A 41 -0.34 6.60 -2.55
CA THR A 41 0.57 6.68 -3.69
C THR A 41 1.82 5.81 -3.51
N ILE A 42 2.27 5.64 -2.26
CA ILE A 42 3.37 4.76 -1.89
C ILE A 42 2.89 3.31 -1.88
N LEU A 43 1.72 3.06 -1.29
CA LEU A 43 1.13 1.72 -1.16
C LEU A 43 0.83 1.08 -2.51
N GLU A 44 0.34 1.84 -3.49
CA GLU A 44 0.11 1.38 -4.86
C GLU A 44 1.39 0.79 -5.48
N ARG A 45 2.52 1.51 -5.34
CA ARG A 45 3.83 1.07 -5.86
C ARG A 45 4.36 -0.15 -5.11
N VAL A 46 4.22 -0.13 -3.79
CA VAL A 46 4.61 -1.23 -2.89
C VAL A 46 3.83 -2.50 -3.25
N GLN A 47 2.52 -2.41 -3.43
CA GLN A 47 1.66 -3.53 -3.80
C GLN A 47 2.08 -4.15 -5.14
N ILE A 48 2.33 -3.33 -6.16
CA ILE A 48 2.81 -3.82 -7.47
C ILE A 48 4.16 -4.52 -7.32
N TYR A 49 5.11 -3.90 -6.61
CA TYR A 49 6.43 -4.46 -6.41
C TYR A 49 6.40 -5.83 -5.70
N TYR A 50 5.68 -5.93 -4.58
CA TYR A 50 5.67 -7.15 -3.78
C TYR A 50 4.87 -8.28 -4.45
N SER A 51 3.74 -7.97 -5.08
CA SER A 51 2.96 -8.97 -5.80
C SER A 51 3.75 -9.56 -6.97
N HIS A 52 4.32 -8.72 -7.83
CA HIS A 52 4.95 -9.18 -9.08
C HIS A 52 6.37 -9.72 -8.88
N LEU A 53 7.17 -9.12 -7.99
CA LEU A 53 8.59 -9.49 -7.85
C LEU A 53 8.88 -10.39 -6.66
N ARG A 54 7.92 -10.55 -5.73
CA ARG A 54 8.12 -11.33 -4.50
C ARG A 54 6.99 -12.32 -4.22
N ASN A 55 5.94 -12.37 -5.04
CA ASN A 55 4.75 -13.19 -4.82
C ASN A 55 4.20 -13.02 -3.39
N TYR A 56 4.11 -11.77 -2.94
CA TYR A 56 3.71 -11.41 -1.58
C TYR A 56 2.59 -10.39 -1.64
N ASP A 57 1.46 -10.71 -1.02
CA ASP A 57 0.35 -9.79 -0.82
C ASP A 57 0.57 -9.00 0.48
N ILE A 58 0.58 -7.67 0.36
CA ILE A 58 0.80 -6.78 1.50
C ILE A 58 -0.45 -6.65 2.39
N ALA A 59 -1.64 -6.91 1.85
CA ALA A 59 -2.91 -6.83 2.57
C ALA A 59 -3.30 -8.15 3.25
N GLU A 60 -2.67 -9.27 2.87
CA GLU A 60 -2.94 -10.57 3.48
C GLU A 60 -2.66 -10.54 4.99
N GLY A 61 -3.68 -10.90 5.78
CA GLY A 61 -3.65 -10.84 7.25
C GLY A 61 -3.75 -9.43 7.84
N ARG A 62 -4.06 -8.40 7.04
CA ARG A 62 -4.14 -6.98 7.42
C ARG A 62 -5.48 -6.38 6.97
N PRO A 63 -6.58 -6.70 7.67
CA PRO A 63 -7.91 -6.29 7.26
C PRO A 63 -8.11 -4.77 7.19
N ASN A 64 -7.49 -3.99 8.09
CA ASN A 64 -7.64 -2.52 8.03
C ASN A 64 -6.91 -1.95 6.81
N LEU A 65 -5.73 -2.47 6.46
CA LEU A 65 -5.03 -2.10 5.23
C LEU A 65 -5.83 -2.50 3.99
N GLN A 66 -6.46 -3.67 3.99
CA GLN A 66 -7.33 -4.10 2.90
C GLN A 66 -8.51 -3.13 2.72
N GLU A 67 -9.22 -2.83 3.80
CA GLU A 67 -10.36 -1.90 3.81
C GLU A 67 -9.94 -0.50 3.35
N PHE A 68 -8.82 0.02 3.86
CA PHE A 68 -8.24 1.30 3.42
C PHE A 68 -8.02 1.33 1.89
N ILE A 69 -7.42 0.29 1.31
CA ILE A 69 -7.17 0.21 -0.13
C ILE A 69 -8.49 0.18 -0.91
N GLU A 70 -9.47 -0.61 -0.45
CA GLU A 70 -10.79 -0.71 -1.07
C GLU A 70 -11.54 0.63 -1.05
N GLU A 71 -11.51 1.35 0.06
CA GLU A 71 -12.16 2.66 0.22
C GLU A 71 -11.46 3.75 -0.58
N MET A 72 -10.13 3.76 -0.61
CA MET A 72 -9.38 4.65 -1.49
C MET A 72 -9.76 4.43 -2.96
N ASN A 73 -9.93 3.19 -3.39
CA ASN A 73 -10.33 2.85 -4.76
C ASN A 73 -11.74 3.33 -5.15
N LYS A 74 -12.60 3.65 -4.18
CA LYS A 74 -13.94 4.23 -4.43
C LYS A 74 -13.87 5.74 -4.70
N ILE A 75 -12.76 6.40 -4.36
CA ILE A 75 -12.59 7.85 -4.59
C ILE A 75 -12.26 8.08 -6.06
N GLU A 76 -13.22 8.66 -6.79
CA GLU A 76 -13.09 8.93 -8.23
C GLU A 76 -11.84 9.76 -8.55
N ALA A 77 -11.57 10.80 -7.76
CA ALA A 77 -10.39 11.66 -7.93
C ALA A 77 -9.08 10.89 -7.80
N TYR A 78 -8.99 9.88 -6.92
CA TYR A 78 -7.82 9.02 -6.82
C TYR A 78 -7.75 8.05 -8.00
N ALA A 79 -8.86 7.43 -8.39
CA ALA A 79 -8.91 6.48 -9.50
C ALA A 79 -8.36 7.07 -10.82
N GLN A 80 -8.63 8.36 -11.07
CA GLN A 80 -8.11 9.09 -12.23
C GLN A 80 -6.59 9.35 -12.20
N THR A 81 -5.93 9.18 -11.04
CA THR A 81 -4.49 9.41 -10.86
C THR A 81 -3.65 8.12 -10.90
N LYS A 82 -4.30 6.96 -10.94
CA LYS A 82 -3.61 5.67 -10.97
C LYS A 82 -2.76 5.55 -12.22
N ASN A 83 -1.55 5.03 -12.04
CA ASN A 83 -0.66 4.77 -13.16
C ASN A 83 -0.96 3.38 -13.72
N ASP A 84 -0.57 3.15 -14.98
CA ASP A 84 -0.58 1.80 -15.55
C ASP A 84 0.29 0.88 -14.67
N PRO A 85 -0.24 -0.25 -14.16
CA PRO A 85 0.51 -1.18 -13.33
C PRO A 85 1.78 -1.73 -14.00
N LEU A 86 1.77 -1.94 -15.32
CA LEU A 86 2.94 -2.41 -16.07
C LEU A 86 4.02 -1.32 -16.15
N PHE A 87 3.62 -0.06 -16.33
CA PHE A 87 4.55 1.06 -16.28
C PHE A 87 5.23 1.19 -14.92
N LEU A 88 4.46 1.07 -13.82
CA LEU A 88 5.03 1.09 -12.47
C LEU A 88 5.94 -0.12 -12.20
N LEU A 89 5.60 -1.29 -12.72
CA LEU A 89 6.44 -2.49 -12.61
C LEU A 89 7.78 -2.30 -13.33
N ASP A 90 7.77 -1.75 -14.54
CA ASP A 90 9.00 -1.50 -15.30
C ASP A 90 9.87 -0.44 -14.61
N LEU A 91 9.28 0.62 -14.06
CA LEU A 91 10.00 1.58 -13.21
C LEU A 91 10.62 0.90 -11.99
N ALA A 92 9.90 -0.01 -11.33
CA ALA A 92 10.41 -0.74 -10.17
C ALA A 92 11.58 -1.67 -10.55
N LYS A 93 11.47 -2.42 -11.65
CA LYS A 93 12.55 -3.27 -12.17
C LYS A 93 13.81 -2.45 -12.49
N ASN A 94 13.63 -1.33 -13.19
CA ASN A 94 14.73 -0.42 -13.54
C ASN A 94 15.41 0.14 -12.29
N HIS A 95 14.65 0.64 -11.30
CA HIS A 95 15.19 1.18 -10.06
C HIS A 95 15.97 0.12 -9.26
N LEU A 96 15.49 -1.12 -9.27
CA LEU A 96 16.07 -2.22 -8.50
C LEU A 96 17.12 -3.02 -9.29
N LYS A 97 17.37 -2.66 -10.55
CA LYS A 97 18.29 -3.34 -11.46
C LYS A 97 17.98 -4.83 -11.60
N ILE A 98 16.69 -5.15 -11.70
CA ILE A 98 16.17 -6.50 -11.93
C ILE A 98 15.90 -6.62 -13.43
N ALA A 99 16.56 -7.57 -14.10
CA ALA A 99 16.38 -7.86 -15.52
C ALA A 99 15.00 -8.48 -15.81
#